data_AF-A0A1T4Z3V3-F1
#
_entry.id   AF-A0A1T4Z3V3-F1
#
_cell.length_a   1.000
_cell.length_b   1.000
_cell.length_c   1.000
_cell.angle_alpha   90.00
_cell.angle_beta   90.00
_cell.angle_gamma   90.00
#
_symmetry.space_group_name_H-M   'P 1'
#
loop_
_entity.id
_entity.type
_entity.pdbx_description
1 polymer ?
#
loop_
_entity_poly.entity_id
_entity_poly.type
_entity_poly.pdbx_seq_one_letter_code
_entity_poly.pdbx_strand_id
1 'polypeptide(L)'
;MTPVERAALLYEDIADFRRDLEAHLLQGYVHSTPEAFVMARPVCATAPEVEIVNPWHAFPRERWDAWWIWLAAGDLASLMPLFPYELPCIGWQRCWKGRPNMKFYSMKAIKKRLIFEKLINREVNMDIGPNFLSVQTATDGSQWKAFPAYPCGSLSLLNNSGEDIHLKRAGESDASRILLLKAGQAWLCRVTNAQEIQVRRADASSTQVTLHAEAE
;
A
#
# COMPACT_ATOMS: atom_id res chain seq x y z
N MET A 1 -15.13 9.07 1.48
CA MET A 1 -14.43 10.28 0.99
C MET A 1 -13.79 9.95 -0.33
N THR A 2 -14.14 10.68 -1.38
CA THR A 2 -13.64 10.46 -2.75
C THR A 2 -12.17 10.89 -2.87
N PRO A 3 -11.42 10.42 -3.89
CA PRO A 3 -10.04 10.85 -4.09
C PRO A 3 -9.88 12.37 -4.26
N VAL A 4 -10.84 13.04 -4.93
CA VAL A 4 -10.80 14.50 -5.10
C VAL A 4 -11.05 15.24 -3.78
N GLU A 5 -11.96 14.75 -2.93
CA GLU A 5 -12.17 15.31 -1.59
C GLU A 5 -10.90 15.18 -0.74
N ARG A 6 -10.24 14.02 -0.78
CA ARG A 6 -8.96 13.80 -0.08
C ARG A 6 -7.87 14.76 -0.56
N ALA A 7 -7.80 15.00 -1.87
CA ALA A 7 -6.84 15.90 -2.47
C ALA A 7 -7.10 17.36 -2.05
N ALA A 8 -8.36 17.79 -2.04
CA ALA A 8 -8.76 19.14 -1.65
C ALA A 8 -8.42 19.47 -0.18
N LEU A 9 -8.33 18.47 0.71
CA LEU A 9 -7.90 18.66 2.11
C LEU A 9 -6.45 19.16 2.27
N LEU A 10 -5.62 19.11 1.21
CA LEU A 10 -4.26 19.69 1.26
C LEU A 10 -4.27 21.22 1.13
N TYR A 11 -5.43 21.81 0.84
CA TYR A 11 -5.60 23.25 0.76
C TYR A 11 -6.26 23.77 2.02
N GLU A 12 -5.76 24.90 2.52
CA GLU A 12 -6.40 25.64 3.61
C GLU A 12 -7.71 26.30 3.14
N ASP A 13 -7.72 26.82 1.91
CA ASP A 13 -8.89 27.42 1.25
C ASP A 13 -9.30 26.63 0.00
N ILE A 14 -10.57 26.23 -0.04
CA ILE A 14 -11.17 25.55 -1.19
C ILE A 14 -11.17 26.42 -2.46
N ALA A 15 -11.15 27.76 -2.32
CA ALA A 15 -11.05 28.67 -3.45
C ALA A 15 -9.70 28.54 -4.17
N ASP A 16 -8.60 28.36 -3.43
CA ASP A 16 -7.27 28.12 -4.00
C ASP A 16 -7.23 26.78 -4.74
N PHE A 17 -7.83 25.73 -4.15
CA PHE A 17 -7.97 24.43 -4.82
C PHE A 17 -8.73 24.58 -6.15
N ARG A 18 -9.86 25.30 -6.16
CA ARG A 18 -10.66 25.51 -7.36
C ARG A 18 -9.93 26.32 -8.41
N ARG A 19 -9.17 27.34 -8.02
CA ARG A 19 -8.33 28.14 -8.92
C ARG A 19 -7.26 27.29 -9.59
N ASP A 20 -6.57 26.45 -8.82
CA ASP A 20 -5.54 25.58 -9.38
C ASP A 20 -6.16 24.47 -10.23
N LEU A 21 -7.33 23.96 -9.86
CA LEU A 21 -8.11 23.03 -10.67
C LEU A 21 -8.47 23.61 -12.03
N GLU A 22 -8.95 24.86 -12.06
CA GLU A 22 -9.26 25.57 -13.30
C GLU A 22 -8.03 25.69 -14.21
N ALA A 23 -6.86 26.03 -13.65
CA ALA A 23 -5.62 26.10 -14.42
C ALA A 23 -5.29 24.78 -15.13
N HIS A 24 -5.52 23.64 -14.45
CA HIS A 24 -5.29 22.31 -15.04
C HIS A 24 -6.38 21.88 -16.01
N LEU A 25 -7.61 22.37 -15.88
CA LEU A 25 -8.66 22.17 -16.89
C LEU A 25 -8.36 22.95 -18.18
N LEU A 26 -7.70 24.11 -18.07
CA LEU A 26 -7.37 24.96 -19.22
C LEU A 26 -6.07 24.58 -19.92
N GLN A 27 -5.04 24.19 -19.17
CA GLN A 27 -3.67 24.03 -19.68
C GLN A 27 -3.07 22.63 -19.44
N GLY A 28 -3.82 21.74 -18.82
CA GLY A 28 -3.36 20.41 -18.45
C GLY A 28 -4.46 19.37 -18.61
N TYR A 29 -4.46 18.42 -17.68
CA TYR A 29 -5.38 17.31 -17.65
C TYR A 29 -5.80 17.07 -16.21
N VAL A 30 -7.11 16.88 -16.05
CA VAL A 30 -7.72 16.47 -14.81
C VAL A 30 -8.42 15.15 -15.05
N HIS A 31 -8.05 14.13 -14.27
CA HIS A 31 -8.78 12.88 -14.24
C HIS A 31 -9.36 12.69 -12.84
N SER A 32 -10.67 12.46 -12.77
CA SER A 32 -11.38 12.15 -11.54
C SER A 32 -12.19 10.89 -11.76
N THR A 33 -11.80 9.83 -11.06
CA THR A 33 -12.42 8.50 -11.08
C THR A 33 -12.75 8.10 -9.64
N PRO A 34 -13.61 7.10 -9.42
CA PRO A 34 -13.83 6.56 -8.08
C PRO A 34 -12.54 6.08 -7.39
N GLU A 35 -11.56 5.59 -8.15
CA GLU A 35 -10.33 4.99 -7.64
C GLU A 35 -9.20 6.01 -7.44
N ALA A 36 -9.16 7.06 -8.27
CA ALA A 36 -8.08 8.03 -8.26
C ALA A 36 -8.44 9.40 -8.82
N PHE A 37 -7.69 10.42 -8.38
CA PHE A 37 -7.76 11.80 -8.86
C PHE A 37 -6.35 12.31 -9.17
N VAL A 38 -6.21 13.07 -10.26
CA VAL A 38 -4.96 13.77 -10.59
C VAL A 38 -5.20 15.08 -11.33
N MET A 39 -4.38 16.07 -10.99
CA MET A 39 -4.15 17.28 -11.77
C MET A 39 -2.71 17.23 -12.30
N ALA A 40 -2.57 17.13 -13.61
CA ALA A 40 -1.29 17.02 -14.27
C ALA A 40 -1.19 17.98 -15.45
N ARG A 41 0.01 18.44 -15.77
CA ARG A 41 0.26 19.28 -16.95
C ARG A 41 1.60 18.95 -17.58
N PRO A 42 1.73 19.06 -18.91
CA PRO A 42 3.02 18.89 -19.56
C PRO A 42 3.91 20.12 -19.30
N VAL A 43 5.18 19.89 -18.98
CA VAL A 43 6.18 20.93 -18.70
C VAL A 43 7.50 20.61 -19.38
N CYS A 44 8.42 21.57 -19.32
CA CYS A 44 9.84 21.37 -19.63
C CYS A 44 10.62 21.15 -18.32
N ALA A 45 11.14 19.96 -18.09
CA ALA A 45 11.76 19.53 -16.83
C ALA A 45 13.03 20.33 -16.46
N THR A 46 13.65 20.98 -17.44
CA THR A 46 14.84 21.82 -17.26
C THR A 46 14.52 23.30 -17.08
N ALA A 47 13.24 23.69 -17.15
CA ALA A 47 12.82 25.07 -16.93
C ALA A 47 13.03 25.51 -15.47
N PRO A 48 13.09 26.82 -15.21
CA PRO A 48 13.13 27.34 -13.85
C PRO A 48 11.98 26.81 -12.99
N GLU A 49 12.27 26.47 -11.73
CA GLU A 49 11.27 25.90 -10.80
C GLU A 49 10.02 26.78 -10.68
N VAL A 50 10.20 28.11 -10.62
CA VAL A 50 9.10 29.09 -10.54
C VAL A 50 8.11 28.99 -11.71
N GLU A 51 8.56 28.58 -12.90
CA GLU A 51 7.69 28.38 -14.06
C GLU A 51 6.95 27.03 -13.97
N ILE A 52 7.63 25.99 -13.47
CA ILE A 52 7.07 24.63 -13.30
C ILE A 52 6.06 24.58 -12.15
N VAL A 53 6.24 25.35 -11.08
CA VAL A 53 5.30 25.42 -9.95
C VAL A 53 4.24 26.52 -10.11
N ASN A 54 4.20 27.21 -11.25
CA ASN A 54 3.11 28.12 -11.57
C ASN A 54 2.06 27.39 -12.44
N PRO A 55 0.89 27.02 -11.92
CA PRO A 55 -0.10 26.23 -12.65
C PRO A 55 -0.69 26.95 -13.86
N TRP A 56 -0.59 28.30 -13.91
CA TRP A 56 -1.10 29.14 -15.01
C TRP A 56 -0.08 29.38 -16.13
N HIS A 57 1.15 28.90 -15.97
CA HIS A 57 2.21 29.08 -16.97
C HIS A 57 2.22 27.94 -17.99
N ALA A 58 1.85 28.19 -19.25
CA ALA A 58 1.89 27.18 -20.30
C ALA A 58 3.26 27.13 -21.00
N PHE A 59 3.81 25.93 -21.15
CA PHE A 59 5.01 25.70 -21.97
C PHE A 59 4.63 25.42 -23.43
N PRO A 60 5.45 25.85 -24.42
CA PRO A 60 5.28 25.44 -25.81
C PRO A 60 5.36 23.92 -25.97
N ARG A 61 4.48 23.36 -26.81
CA ARG A 61 4.32 21.90 -26.98
C ARG A 61 5.60 21.21 -27.41
N GLU A 62 6.43 21.89 -28.19
CA GLU A 62 7.71 21.40 -28.72
C GLU A 62 8.77 21.19 -27.63
N ARG A 63 8.56 21.76 -26.44
CA ARG A 63 9.45 21.66 -25.29
C ARG A 63 8.95 20.71 -24.21
N TRP A 64 7.81 20.06 -24.40
CA TRP A 64 7.25 19.14 -23.41
C TRP A 64 8.09 17.87 -23.33
N ASP A 65 8.67 17.62 -22.16
CA ASP A 65 9.45 16.43 -21.87
C ASP A 65 9.06 15.78 -20.53
N ALA A 66 8.17 16.40 -19.75
CA ALA A 66 7.71 15.84 -18.49
C ALA A 66 6.24 16.10 -18.19
N TRP A 67 5.61 15.13 -17.52
CA TRP A 67 4.36 15.35 -16.79
C TRP A 67 4.68 15.94 -15.43
N TRP A 68 4.19 17.15 -15.13
CA TRP A 68 4.19 17.69 -13.78
C TRP A 68 2.88 17.35 -13.09
N ILE A 69 2.97 16.61 -11.99
CA ILE A 69 1.84 16.27 -11.13
C ILE A 69 1.74 17.33 -10.05
N TRP A 70 0.71 18.15 -10.15
CA TRP A 70 0.41 19.19 -9.18
C TRP A 70 -0.19 18.59 -7.91
N LEU A 71 -1.19 17.73 -8.10
CA LEU A 71 -1.90 17.08 -7.02
C LEU A 71 -2.44 15.73 -7.48
N ALA A 72 -2.37 14.73 -6.63
CA ALA A 72 -2.99 13.44 -6.91
C ALA A 72 -3.37 12.69 -5.62
N ALA A 73 -4.37 11.82 -5.74
CA ALA A 73 -4.83 10.95 -4.65
C ALA A 73 -5.41 9.64 -5.21
N GLY A 74 -5.33 8.55 -4.44
CA GLY A 74 -5.85 7.24 -4.83
C GLY A 74 -4.84 6.38 -5.61
N ASP A 75 -5.34 5.44 -6.42
CA ASP A 75 -4.49 4.52 -7.21
C ASP A 75 -3.89 5.22 -8.44
N LEU A 76 -2.68 5.78 -8.30
CA LEU A 76 -1.96 6.41 -9.40
C LEU A 76 -1.66 5.48 -10.58
N ALA A 77 -1.56 4.17 -10.35
CA ALA A 77 -1.32 3.21 -11.44
C ALA A 77 -2.52 3.11 -12.38
N SER A 78 -3.75 3.30 -11.87
CA SER A 78 -4.96 3.37 -12.67
C SER A 78 -5.02 4.59 -13.61
N LEU A 79 -4.30 5.67 -13.26
CA LEU A 79 -4.31 6.92 -14.01
C LEU A 79 -3.30 6.96 -15.16
N MET A 80 -2.23 6.15 -15.10
CA MET A 80 -1.17 6.17 -16.13
C MET A 80 -1.71 5.92 -17.56
N PRO A 81 -2.68 5.01 -17.80
CA PRO A 81 -3.27 4.82 -19.12
C PRO A 81 -4.16 5.98 -19.59
N LEU A 82 -4.56 6.90 -18.69
CA LEU A 82 -5.45 8.01 -19.01
C LEU A 82 -4.70 9.22 -19.57
N PHE A 83 -3.37 9.30 -19.38
CA PHE A 83 -2.58 10.34 -20.00
C PHE A 83 -2.61 10.21 -21.52
N PRO A 84 -2.90 11.29 -22.26
CA PRO A 84 -3.20 11.24 -23.69
C PRO A 84 -1.99 10.88 -24.57
N TYR A 85 -0.77 11.04 -24.04
CA TYR A 85 0.48 10.70 -24.72
C TYR A 85 1.60 10.46 -23.71
N GLU A 86 2.64 9.77 -24.16
CA GLU A 86 3.80 9.48 -23.33
C GLU A 86 4.80 10.65 -23.35
N LEU A 87 5.25 11.05 -22.18
CA LEU A 87 6.40 11.93 -22.00
C LEU A 87 7.52 11.15 -21.29
N PRO A 88 8.80 11.47 -21.56
CA PRO A 88 9.93 10.70 -21.03
C PRO A 88 10.07 10.83 -19.51
N CYS A 89 9.59 11.92 -18.91
CA CYS A 89 9.68 12.19 -17.49
C CYS A 89 8.32 12.43 -16.82
N ILE A 90 8.31 12.28 -15.50
CA ILE A 90 7.21 12.67 -14.62
C ILE A 90 7.79 13.22 -13.32
N GLY A 91 7.21 14.30 -12.80
CA GLY A 91 7.72 14.96 -11.60
C GLY A 91 6.62 15.51 -10.71
N TRP A 92 6.98 15.70 -9.45
CA TRP A 92 6.13 16.34 -8.44
C TRP A 92 7.00 16.96 -7.35
N GLN A 93 6.38 17.84 -6.56
CA GLN A 93 7.03 18.42 -5.40
C GLN A 93 7.01 17.43 -4.23
N ARG A 94 8.13 17.32 -3.53
CA ARG A 94 8.28 16.51 -2.32
C ARG A 94 8.79 17.38 -1.18
N CYS A 95 8.39 17.08 0.05
CA CYS A 95 9.00 17.69 1.22
C CYS A 95 10.21 16.87 1.65
N TRP A 96 11.41 17.46 1.58
CA TRP A 96 12.64 16.87 2.11
C TRP A 96 13.23 17.79 3.17
N LYS A 97 13.39 17.29 4.40
CA LYS A 97 13.86 18.08 5.56
C LYS A 97 13.10 19.40 5.75
N GLY A 98 11.77 19.36 5.56
CA GLY A 98 10.89 20.51 5.70
C GLY A 98 10.98 21.54 4.56
N ARG A 99 11.71 21.26 3.47
CA ARG A 99 11.79 22.13 2.30
C ARG A 99 11.11 21.47 1.09
N PRO A 100 10.34 22.24 0.30
CA PRO A 100 9.86 21.75 -0.98
C PRO A 100 11.04 21.50 -1.91
N ASN A 101 11.02 20.34 -2.56
CA ASN A 101 11.99 19.96 -3.56
C ASN A 101 11.27 19.33 -4.75
N MET A 102 11.42 19.97 -5.91
CA MET A 102 10.97 19.42 -7.17
C MET A 102 11.83 18.21 -7.57
N LYS A 103 11.18 17.09 -7.90
CA LYS A 103 11.87 15.89 -8.35
C LYS A 103 11.21 15.27 -9.57
N PHE A 104 12.03 15.04 -10.60
CA PHE A 104 11.66 14.30 -11.79
C PHE A 104 12.21 12.88 -11.76
N TYR A 105 11.45 11.98 -12.38
CA TYR A 105 11.76 10.58 -12.58
C TYR A 105 11.55 10.23 -14.03
N SER A 106 12.30 9.24 -14.54
CA SER A 106 11.99 8.69 -15.85
C SER A 106 10.65 7.96 -15.80
N MET A 107 9.81 8.18 -16.80
CA MET A 107 8.51 7.54 -16.93
C MET A 107 8.65 6.02 -16.97
N LYS A 108 9.72 5.51 -17.60
CA LYS A 108 10.06 4.08 -17.62
C LYS A 108 10.26 3.51 -16.21
N ALA A 109 10.98 4.22 -15.33
CA ALA A 109 11.21 3.78 -13.96
C ALA A 109 9.92 3.79 -13.14
N ILE A 110 9.09 4.82 -13.31
CA ILE A 110 7.80 4.93 -12.62
C ILE A 110 6.82 3.86 -13.08
N LYS A 111 6.64 3.64 -14.40
CA LYS A 111 5.80 2.56 -14.92
C LYS A 111 6.24 1.19 -14.39
N LYS A 112 7.55 0.91 -14.38
CA LYS A 112 8.07 -0.34 -13.80
C LYS A 112 7.70 -0.48 -12.32
N ARG A 113 7.83 0.61 -11.55
CA ARG A 113 7.48 0.62 -10.12
C ARG A 113 5.98 0.45 -9.89
N LEU A 114 5.14 1.18 -10.61
CA LEU A 114 3.68 1.10 -10.49
C LEU A 114 3.12 -0.25 -10.96
N ILE A 115 3.70 -0.85 -12.00
CA ILE A 115 3.34 -2.22 -12.41
C ILE A 115 3.75 -3.22 -11.32
N PHE A 116 4.94 -3.08 -10.75
CA PHE A 116 5.40 -3.95 -9.67
C PHE A 116 4.53 -3.80 -8.41
N GLU A 117 4.22 -2.57 -8.00
CA GLU A 117 3.31 -2.27 -6.89
C GLU A 117 1.89 -2.77 -7.19
N LYS A 118 1.39 -2.65 -8.43
CA LYS A 118 0.08 -3.18 -8.82
C LYS A 118 0.07 -4.70 -8.90
N LEU A 119 1.18 -5.36 -9.24
CA LEU A 119 1.30 -6.82 -9.20
C LEU A 119 1.33 -7.33 -7.77
N ILE A 120 2.11 -6.69 -6.89
CA ILE A 120 2.08 -6.96 -5.44
C ILE A 120 0.66 -6.72 -4.91
N ASN A 121 0.06 -5.56 -5.20
CA ASN A 121 -1.27 -5.20 -4.71
C ASN A 121 -2.38 -6.04 -5.36
N ARG A 122 -2.17 -6.65 -6.54
CA ARG A 122 -3.14 -7.58 -7.15
C ARG A 122 -3.01 -8.99 -6.59
N GLU A 123 -1.84 -9.36 -6.09
CA GLU A 123 -1.67 -10.55 -5.24
C GLU A 123 -2.20 -10.31 -3.82
N VAL A 124 -2.29 -9.05 -3.36
CA VAL A 124 -2.76 -8.66 -2.02
C VAL A 124 -4.24 -8.20 -1.97
N ASN A 125 -4.84 -7.70 -3.05
CA ASN A 125 -6.25 -7.25 -3.12
C ASN A 125 -7.26 -8.39 -3.37
N MET A 126 -7.14 -9.47 -2.60
CA MET A 126 -8.31 -10.24 -2.16
C MET A 126 -8.69 -9.68 -0.78
N ASP A 127 -9.64 -8.73 -0.74
CA ASP A 127 -10.31 -8.20 0.47
C ASP A 127 -9.52 -8.29 1.80
N ILE A 128 -8.66 -7.31 2.12
CA ILE A 128 -8.03 -7.22 3.45
C ILE A 128 -8.29 -5.85 4.08
N GLY A 129 -9.45 -5.70 4.73
CA GLY A 129 -9.38 -5.17 6.09
C GLY A 129 -8.65 -6.20 6.96
N PRO A 130 -8.05 -5.86 8.12
CA PRO A 130 -7.32 -6.85 8.92
C PRO A 130 -8.23 -8.05 9.18
N ASN A 131 -7.95 -9.16 8.50
CA ASN A 131 -8.78 -10.34 8.59
C ASN A 131 -8.33 -11.06 9.85
N PHE A 132 -9.05 -10.79 10.93
CA PHE A 132 -8.85 -11.44 12.21
C PHE A 132 -9.22 -12.92 12.08
N LEU A 133 -8.20 -13.74 11.95
CA LEU A 133 -8.32 -15.20 11.98
C LEU A 133 -8.29 -15.66 13.43
N SER A 134 -8.97 -16.76 13.70
CA SER A 134 -8.82 -17.46 14.99
C SER A 134 -8.68 -18.95 14.77
N VAL A 135 -7.96 -19.59 15.70
CA VAL A 135 -7.78 -21.03 15.74
C VAL A 135 -7.88 -21.50 17.18
N GLN A 136 -8.58 -22.60 17.39
CA GLN A 136 -8.60 -23.30 18.67
C GLN A 136 -7.60 -24.45 18.64
N THR A 137 -6.81 -24.61 19.70
CA THR A 137 -5.95 -25.79 19.86
C THR A 137 -6.80 -27.05 19.91
N ALA A 138 -6.21 -28.22 19.61
CA ALA A 138 -6.94 -29.48 19.66
C ALA A 138 -7.43 -29.80 21.09
N THR A 139 -8.55 -30.53 21.18
CA THR A 139 -9.15 -30.99 22.44
C THR A 139 -8.25 -31.93 23.24
N ASP A 140 -7.25 -32.54 22.59
CA ASP A 140 -6.26 -33.41 23.25
C ASP A 140 -4.94 -32.70 23.58
N GLY A 141 -4.80 -31.41 23.23
CA GLY A 141 -3.60 -30.61 23.44
C GLY A 141 -2.38 -30.98 22.60
N SER A 142 -2.33 -32.20 22.10
CA SER A 142 -1.17 -32.81 21.46
C SER A 142 -1.14 -32.58 19.94
N GLN A 143 -2.32 -32.52 19.33
CA GLN A 143 -2.49 -32.38 17.89
C GLN A 143 -2.29 -30.94 17.44
N TRP A 144 -1.66 -30.80 16.28
CA TRP A 144 -1.46 -29.51 15.62
C TRP A 144 -2.74 -29.07 14.92
N LYS A 145 -3.10 -27.80 15.08
CA LYS A 145 -4.22 -27.17 14.39
C LYS A 145 -3.72 -26.02 13.53
N ALA A 146 -4.08 -26.04 12.26
CA ALA A 146 -3.80 -24.95 11.34
C ALA A 146 -4.80 -23.81 11.52
N PHE A 147 -4.39 -22.59 11.22
CA PHE A 147 -5.35 -21.51 10.98
C PHE A 147 -6.26 -21.84 9.77
N PRO A 148 -7.46 -21.23 9.69
CA PRO A 148 -8.29 -21.34 8.50
C PRO A 148 -7.53 -20.96 7.22
N ALA A 149 -7.84 -21.62 6.12
CA ALA A 149 -7.24 -21.31 4.83
C ALA A 149 -7.57 -19.87 4.42
N TYR A 150 -6.55 -19.03 4.34
CA TYR A 150 -6.68 -17.62 4.01
C TYR A 150 -5.41 -17.13 3.29
N PRO A 151 -5.49 -16.72 2.01
CA PRO A 151 -4.34 -16.15 1.30
C PRO A 151 -3.89 -14.82 1.92
N CYS A 152 -2.64 -14.74 2.35
CA CYS A 152 -2.04 -13.53 2.91
C CYS A 152 -0.52 -13.54 2.67
N GLY A 153 0.11 -12.36 2.66
CA GLY A 153 1.57 -12.21 2.53
C GLY A 153 2.31 -12.30 3.86
N SER A 154 1.61 -12.04 4.97
CA SER A 154 2.13 -12.17 6.32
C SER A 154 1.03 -12.54 7.33
N LEU A 155 1.48 -13.07 8.47
CA LEU A 155 0.62 -13.42 9.59
C LEU A 155 1.24 -12.90 10.89
N SER A 156 0.49 -12.06 11.60
CA SER A 156 0.83 -11.48 12.90
C SER A 156 0.00 -12.17 13.98
N LEU A 157 0.65 -12.79 14.96
CA LEU A 157 0.00 -13.42 16.11
C LEU A 157 0.34 -12.65 17.39
N LEU A 158 -0.67 -12.49 18.24
CA LEU A 158 -0.49 -12.13 19.64
C LEU A 158 -1.01 -13.27 20.51
N ASN A 159 -0.15 -13.86 21.34
CA ASN A 159 -0.60 -14.89 22.27
C ASN A 159 -1.26 -14.25 23.50
N ASN A 160 -2.56 -13.99 23.40
CA ASN A 160 -3.39 -13.51 24.50
C ASN A 160 -4.15 -14.64 25.22
N SER A 161 -3.77 -15.91 24.99
CA SER A 161 -4.49 -17.07 25.55
C SER A 161 -4.24 -17.31 27.04
N GLY A 162 -3.23 -16.67 27.62
CA GLY A 162 -2.77 -16.90 28.99
C GLY A 162 -1.83 -18.10 29.15
N GLU A 163 -1.57 -18.84 28.07
CA GLU A 163 -0.87 -20.13 28.10
C GLU A 163 0.23 -20.16 27.03
N ASP A 164 1.26 -20.98 27.23
CA ASP A 164 2.37 -21.09 26.28
C ASP A 164 1.99 -21.97 25.08
N ILE A 165 2.38 -21.53 23.88
CA ILE A 165 1.95 -22.13 22.61
C ILE A 165 3.16 -22.51 21.76
N HIS A 166 3.11 -23.71 21.18
CA HIS A 166 4.04 -24.11 20.14
C HIS A 166 3.51 -23.71 18.77
N LEU A 167 4.39 -23.15 17.95
CA LEU A 167 4.16 -22.77 16.55
C LEU A 167 5.08 -23.56 15.64
N LYS A 168 4.58 -23.94 14.47
CA LYS A 168 5.42 -24.45 13.38
C LYS A 168 4.80 -24.16 12.02
N ARG A 169 5.59 -24.36 10.96
CA ARG A 169 5.05 -24.42 9.59
C ARG A 169 4.45 -25.80 9.28
N ALA A 170 3.45 -25.84 8.40
CA ALA A 170 2.89 -27.08 7.88
C ALA A 170 3.98 -27.89 7.17
N GLY A 171 3.98 -29.21 7.40
CA GLY A 171 5.03 -30.10 6.90
C GLY A 171 6.33 -30.08 7.72
N GLU A 172 6.49 -29.17 8.69
CA GLU A 172 7.66 -29.17 9.57
C GLU A 172 7.59 -30.30 10.59
N SER A 173 8.66 -31.09 10.66
CA SER A 173 8.84 -32.23 11.56
C SER A 173 10.07 -32.10 12.45
N ASP A 174 10.98 -31.17 12.14
CA ASP A 174 12.17 -30.92 12.96
C ASP A 174 11.78 -30.16 14.24
N ALA A 175 12.07 -30.75 15.40
CA ALA A 175 11.79 -30.16 16.70
C ALA A 175 12.52 -28.82 16.91
N SER A 176 13.68 -28.61 16.26
CA SER A 176 14.44 -27.35 16.34
C SER A 176 13.76 -26.17 15.63
N ARG A 177 12.78 -26.45 14.77
CA ARG A 177 11.99 -25.47 14.01
C ARG A 177 10.63 -25.19 14.63
N ILE A 178 10.32 -25.82 15.76
CA ILE A 178 9.15 -25.51 16.59
C ILE A 178 9.50 -24.29 17.46
N LEU A 179 8.72 -23.23 17.33
CA LEU A 179 8.88 -22.02 18.13
C LEU A 179 7.95 -22.07 19.35
N LEU A 180 8.48 -21.67 20.50
CA LEU A 180 7.69 -21.43 21.70
C LEU A 180 7.28 -19.96 21.74
N LEU A 181 5.98 -19.70 21.68
CA LEU A 181 5.38 -18.39 21.85
C LEU A 181 4.77 -18.29 23.25
N LYS A 182 5.42 -17.52 24.12
CA LYS A 182 4.96 -17.35 25.50
C LYS A 182 3.69 -16.53 25.58
N ALA A 183 2.93 -16.70 26.66
CA ALA A 183 1.80 -15.83 26.96
C ALA A 183 2.23 -14.35 26.97
N GLY A 184 1.45 -13.50 26.29
CA GLY A 184 1.71 -12.07 26.11
C GLY A 184 2.72 -11.72 25.01
N GLN A 185 3.33 -12.70 24.35
CA GLN A 185 4.30 -12.45 23.29
C GLN A 185 3.62 -12.34 21.91
N ALA A 186 4.16 -11.46 21.07
CA ALA A 186 3.77 -11.33 19.66
C ALA A 186 4.80 -11.98 18.73
N TRP A 187 4.33 -12.44 17.57
CA TRP A 187 5.16 -13.05 16.53
C TRP A 187 4.64 -12.71 15.15
N LEU A 188 5.55 -12.41 14.22
CA LEU A 188 5.23 -12.04 12.84
C LEU A 188 6.01 -12.95 11.90
N CYS A 189 5.36 -13.41 10.83
CA CYS A 189 6.03 -14.17 9.78
C CYS A 189 5.47 -13.86 8.39
N ARG A 190 6.28 -14.15 7.36
CA ARG A 190 5.82 -14.14 5.97
C ARG A 190 5.28 -15.51 5.58
N VAL A 191 4.11 -15.55 4.99
CA VAL A 191 3.45 -16.77 4.48
C VAL A 191 2.82 -16.45 3.12
N THR A 192 2.34 -17.48 2.42
CA THR A 192 1.46 -17.31 1.26
C THR A 192 0.01 -17.69 1.60
N ASN A 193 -0.17 -18.47 2.69
CA ASN A 193 -1.48 -18.79 3.25
C ASN A 193 -1.39 -19.00 4.77
N ALA A 194 -2.39 -18.51 5.52
CA ALA A 194 -2.43 -18.67 6.98
C ALA A 194 -2.42 -20.14 7.45
N GLN A 195 -2.97 -21.08 6.65
CA GLN A 195 -2.96 -22.51 6.98
C GLN A 195 -1.54 -23.12 7.03
N GLU A 196 -0.54 -22.41 6.51
CA GLU A 196 0.86 -22.78 6.67
C GLU A 196 1.29 -22.74 8.13
N ILE A 197 0.62 -21.98 9.00
CA ILE A 197 0.98 -21.90 10.42
C ILE A 197 0.08 -22.83 11.23
N GLN A 198 0.72 -23.67 12.03
CA GLN A 198 0.06 -24.60 12.92
C GLN A 198 0.43 -24.31 14.38
N VAL A 199 -0.56 -24.44 15.25
CA VAL A 199 -0.45 -24.21 16.69
C VAL A 199 -0.81 -25.46 17.49
N ARG A 200 -0.25 -25.56 18.69
CA ARG A 200 -0.74 -26.45 19.75
C ARG A 200 -0.31 -25.92 21.12
N ARG A 201 -0.90 -26.48 22.18
CA ARG A 201 -0.50 -26.25 23.57
C ARG A 201 0.95 -26.70 23.80
N ALA A 202 1.75 -25.88 24.48
CA ALA A 202 3.13 -26.27 24.82
C ALA A 202 3.17 -27.40 25.87
N ASP A 203 2.22 -27.39 26.81
CA ASP A 203 2.06 -28.36 27.88
C ASP A 203 1.23 -29.60 27.49
N ALA A 204 0.74 -29.67 26.25
CA ALA A 204 -0.15 -30.72 25.75
C ALA A 204 -1.44 -30.92 26.59
N SER A 205 -1.93 -29.88 27.26
CA SER A 205 -3.19 -29.92 28.01
C SER A 205 -4.40 -30.08 27.11
N SER A 206 -5.40 -30.86 27.55
CA SER A 206 -6.69 -31.02 26.86
C SER A 206 -7.60 -29.79 26.94
N THR A 207 -7.21 -28.77 27.71
CA THR A 207 -7.96 -27.49 27.77
C THR A 207 -7.65 -26.67 26.52
N GLN A 208 -8.66 -26.52 25.67
CA GLN A 208 -8.53 -25.75 24.44
C GLN A 208 -8.34 -24.26 24.73
N VAL A 209 -7.46 -23.63 23.97
CA VAL A 209 -7.31 -22.18 23.95
C VAL A 209 -7.51 -21.63 22.55
N THR A 210 -8.00 -20.41 22.48
CA THR A 210 -8.19 -19.70 21.20
C THR A 210 -7.04 -18.74 21.00
N LEU A 211 -6.44 -18.78 19.81
CA LEU A 211 -5.43 -17.84 19.35
C LEU A 211 -6.03 -16.97 18.26
N HIS A 212 -5.67 -15.69 18.28
CA HIS A 212 -6.06 -14.72 17.27
C HIS A 212 -4.84 -14.30 16.46
N ALA A 213 -5.05 -14.13 15.16
CA ALA A 213 -4.04 -13.67 14.23
C ALA A 213 -4.62 -12.63 13.27
N GLU A 214 -3.78 -11.69 12.87
CA GLU A 214 -4.06 -10.73 11.83
C GLU A 214 -3.31 -11.16 10.57
N ALA A 215 -4.06 -11.33 9.48
CA ALA A 215 -3.52 -11.68 8.18
C ALA A 215 -3.42 -10.41 7.30
N GLU A 216 -2.21 -10.13 6.79
CA GLU A 216 -1.90 -8.98 5.92
C GLU A 216 -1.35 -9.42 4.56
#